data_AF-A0AA36HQI0-F1
#
_entry.id   AF-A0AA36HQI0-F1
#
_cell.length_a   1.000
_cell.length_b   1.000
_cell.length_c   1.000
_cell.angle_alpha   90.00
_cell.angle_beta   90.00
_cell.angle_gamma   90.00
#
_symmetry.space_group_name_H-M   'P 1'
#
loop_
_entity.id
_entity.type
_entity.pdbx_description
1 polymer ?
#
loop_
_entity_poly.entity_id
_entity_poly.type
_entity_poly.pdbx_seq_one_letter_code
_entity_poly.pdbx_strand_id
1 'polypeptide(L)'
;MGRRCVVLCALGCLHFSLQRSWVSPREHAAVGYYTAALRGAATAVHGSESSGFKRLALLHYEAVELRRARKFAESSAVYRAAIALQETLPPTKEVPTFAAAACSWLNLALTEQKTSTCLDAARSAFQEGTRYVQGLIHKELDVWIDGHHQVRSRAPVLESHNLRVARRWLATLLVAWGLLETKRGFRARAQVLAARAAVLDESKAKVLGWKVVQG
;
A
#
# COMPACT_ATOMS: atom_id res chain seq x y z
N MET A 1 13.32 36.53 67.03
CA MET A 1 12.19 35.61 66.74
C MET A 1 12.15 35.42 65.23
N GLY A 2 12.48 34.30 64.60
CA GLY A 2 12.67 32.93 65.07
C GLY A 2 11.87 32.01 64.15
N ARG A 3 12.52 31.35 63.19
CA ARG A 3 12.42 29.90 62.91
C ARG A 3 13.28 29.51 61.71
N ARG A 4 14.07 28.46 61.97
CA ARG A 4 14.90 27.67 61.07
C ARG A 4 14.00 26.75 60.23
N CYS A 5 14.48 26.28 59.07
CA CYS A 5 14.54 24.84 58.80
C CYS A 5 15.46 24.54 57.60
N VAL A 6 16.37 23.60 57.84
CA VAL A 6 17.30 22.95 56.90
C VAL A 6 16.67 21.62 56.48
N VAL A 7 16.72 21.27 55.19
CA VAL A 7 16.75 19.88 54.68
C VAL A 7 17.58 19.94 53.37
N LEU A 8 18.84 19.48 53.32
CA LEU A 8 19.39 18.12 53.19
C LEU A 8 19.14 17.41 51.84
N CYS A 9 20.28 17.06 51.22
CA CYS A 9 20.62 16.12 50.15
C CYS A 9 19.57 15.14 49.61
N ALA A 10 19.62 14.90 48.30
CA ALA A 10 19.86 13.56 47.76
C ALA A 10 20.50 13.61 46.36
N LEU A 11 21.72 13.06 46.26
CA LEU A 11 22.27 12.44 45.05
C LEU A 11 21.30 11.34 44.59
N GLY A 12 21.06 11.22 43.29
CA GLY A 12 20.27 10.12 42.76
C GLY A 12 20.23 10.13 41.24
N CYS A 13 21.17 9.41 40.63
CA CYS A 13 21.15 9.03 39.22
C CYS A 13 19.74 8.55 38.82
N LEU A 14 19.15 9.16 37.79
CA LEU A 14 18.40 8.41 36.79
C LEU A 14 18.56 9.16 35.46
N HIS A 15 19.36 8.56 34.59
CA HIS A 15 19.27 8.71 33.14
C HIS A 15 17.82 8.43 32.73
N PHE A 16 16.97 9.44 32.75
CA PHE A 16 15.76 9.46 31.95
C PHE A 16 16.00 10.47 30.85
N SER A 17 16.66 10.00 29.79
CA SER A 17 16.44 10.58 28.46
C SER A 17 14.95 10.41 28.14
N LEU A 18 14.14 11.35 28.61
CA LEU A 18 12.82 11.64 28.09
C LEU A 18 13.01 12.24 26.69
N GLN A 19 13.49 11.43 25.75
CA GLN A 19 13.08 11.60 24.36
C GLN A 19 11.63 11.13 24.27
N ARG A 20 10.71 11.94 24.84
CA ARG A 20 9.38 12.04 24.26
C ARG A 20 9.61 12.68 22.89
N SER A 21 9.86 11.84 21.89
CA SER A 21 9.80 12.27 20.50
C SER A 21 8.41 12.87 20.32
N TRP A 22 8.34 14.19 20.23
CA TRP A 22 7.13 14.90 19.86
C TRP A 22 6.79 14.44 18.44
N VAL A 23 5.97 13.40 18.34
CA VAL A 23 5.46 12.95 17.05
C VAL A 23 4.60 14.10 16.54
N SER A 24 4.96 14.64 15.37
CA SER A 24 4.23 15.78 14.82
C SER A 24 2.76 15.37 14.56
N PRO A 25 1.78 16.28 14.73
CA PRO A 25 0.38 16.00 14.38
C PRO A 25 0.22 15.49 12.94
N ARG A 26 1.09 15.93 12.03
CA ARG A 26 1.14 15.48 10.63
C ARG A 26 1.55 14.01 10.50
N GLU A 27 2.55 13.56 11.25
CA GLU A 27 2.98 12.16 11.22
C GLU A 27 1.86 11.23 11.71
N HIS A 28 1.18 11.60 12.79
CA HIS A 28 0.02 10.84 13.28
C HIS A 28 -1.10 10.75 12.24
N ALA A 29 -1.43 11.87 11.59
CA ALA A 29 -2.43 11.89 10.52
C ALA A 29 -2.02 11.02 9.32
N ALA A 30 -0.74 11.08 8.92
CA ALA A 30 -0.19 10.31 7.83
C ALA A 30 -0.26 8.80 8.11
N VAL A 31 0.16 8.37 9.31
CA VAL A 31 0.09 6.97 9.75
C VAL A 31 -1.35 6.48 9.78
N GLY A 32 -2.27 7.25 10.37
CA GLY A 32 -3.69 6.89 10.42
C GLY A 32 -4.31 6.73 9.03
N TYR A 33 -3.99 7.67 8.12
CA TYR A 33 -4.44 7.59 6.73
C TYR A 33 -3.87 6.35 6.02
N TYR A 34 -2.57 6.11 6.14
CA TYR A 34 -1.90 5.02 5.44
C TYR A 34 -2.38 3.64 5.93
N THR A 35 -2.54 3.47 7.24
CA THR A 35 -3.14 2.27 7.83
C THR A 35 -4.57 2.04 7.32
N ALA A 36 -5.38 3.10 7.20
CA ALA A 36 -6.72 2.99 6.63
C ALA A 36 -6.70 2.65 5.14
N ALA A 37 -5.76 3.19 4.37
CA ALA A 37 -5.57 2.84 2.96
C ALA A 37 -5.15 1.38 2.78
N LEU A 38 -4.39 0.84 3.74
CA LEU A 38 -3.92 -0.55 3.78
C LEU A 38 -4.88 -1.49 4.54
N ARG A 39 -6.15 -1.11 4.73
CA ARG A 39 -7.11 -1.89 5.51
C ARG A 39 -7.19 -3.35 5.04
N GLY A 40 -7.09 -4.26 6.01
CA GLY A 40 -7.11 -5.71 5.77
C GLY A 40 -5.74 -6.30 5.42
N ALA A 41 -4.71 -5.48 5.23
CA ALA A 41 -3.30 -5.89 5.19
C ALA A 41 -2.49 -5.37 6.38
N ALA A 42 -2.86 -4.20 6.90
CA ALA A 42 -2.22 -3.64 8.08
C ALA A 42 -2.50 -4.51 9.32
N THR A 43 -1.44 -4.90 10.02
CA THR A 43 -1.51 -5.58 11.31
C THR A 43 -1.57 -4.53 12.42
N ALA A 44 -2.38 -4.79 13.44
CA ALA A 44 -2.37 -3.96 14.64
C ALA A 44 -1.07 -4.25 15.40
N VAL A 45 -0.10 -3.35 15.27
CA VAL A 45 1.17 -3.46 16.00
C VAL A 45 1.03 -2.66 17.29
N HIS A 46 1.13 -3.34 18.45
CA HIS A 46 1.26 -2.67 19.74
C HIS A 46 2.68 -2.09 19.87
N GLY A 47 2.80 -0.78 20.05
CA GLY A 47 4.07 -0.05 20.13
C GLY A 47 4.17 1.08 19.10
N SER A 48 5.36 1.65 18.92
CA SER A 48 5.62 2.61 17.84
C SER A 48 5.81 1.91 16.51
N GLU A 49 5.28 2.51 15.45
CA GLU A 49 5.44 2.05 14.07
C GLU A 49 6.91 2.16 13.65
N SER A 50 7.34 1.23 12.79
CA SER A 50 8.68 1.25 12.20
C SER A 50 8.95 2.55 11.42
N SER A 51 10.20 2.99 11.42
CA SER A 51 10.62 4.21 10.69
C SER A 51 10.34 4.10 9.18
N GLY A 52 10.50 2.91 8.60
CA GLY A 52 10.14 2.62 7.21
C GLY A 52 8.65 2.83 6.95
N PHE A 53 7.78 2.29 7.81
CA PHE A 53 6.33 2.47 7.68
C PHE A 53 5.93 3.94 7.81
N LYS A 54 6.48 4.66 8.80
CA LYS A 54 6.23 6.10 8.99
C LYS A 54 6.65 6.92 7.77
N ARG A 55 7.82 6.62 7.20
CA ARG A 55 8.33 7.33 6.01
C ARG A 55 7.44 7.09 4.78
N LEU A 56 6.98 5.85 4.58
CA LEU A 56 6.01 5.56 3.52
C LEU A 56 4.67 6.25 3.76
N ALA A 57 4.19 6.26 5.00
CA ALA A 57 2.96 6.95 5.37
C ALA A 57 3.02 8.44 5.05
N LEU A 58 4.13 9.10 5.39
CA LEU A 58 4.36 10.52 5.09
C LEU A 58 4.34 10.80 3.57
N LEU A 59 5.04 9.99 2.77
CA LEU A 59 5.05 10.14 1.31
C LEU A 59 3.66 9.93 0.70
N HIS A 60 2.92 8.90 1.15
CA HIS A 60 1.55 8.65 0.68
C HIS A 60 0.62 9.81 1.05
N TYR A 61 0.72 10.31 2.28
CA TYR A 61 -0.08 11.43 2.74
C TYR A 61 0.21 12.71 1.93
N GLU A 62 1.48 13.03 1.73
CA GLU A 62 1.91 14.16 0.88
C GLU A 62 1.39 14.01 -0.56
N ALA A 63 1.54 12.83 -1.16
CA ALA A 63 1.05 12.59 -2.52
C ALA A 63 -0.47 12.78 -2.62
N VAL A 64 -1.23 12.44 -1.58
CA VAL A 64 -2.68 12.66 -1.51
C VAL A 64 -3.02 14.14 -1.35
N GLU A 65 -2.29 14.88 -0.52
CA GLU A 65 -2.44 16.33 -0.39
C GLU A 65 -2.21 17.02 -1.76
N LEU A 66 -1.17 16.63 -2.49
CA LEU A 66 -0.88 17.12 -3.84
C LEU A 66 -2.02 16.79 -4.83
N ARG A 67 -2.58 15.58 -4.80
CA ARG A 67 -3.76 15.22 -5.64
C ARG A 67 -4.97 16.07 -5.33
N ARG A 68 -5.24 16.33 -4.05
CA ARG A 68 -6.36 17.19 -3.62
C ARG A 68 -6.18 18.62 -4.13
N ALA A 69 -4.94 19.10 -4.15
CA ALA A 69 -4.55 20.36 -4.77
C ALA A 69 -4.46 20.32 -6.31
N ARG A 70 -4.83 19.21 -6.95
CA ARG A 70 -4.73 18.97 -8.41
C ARG A 70 -3.31 19.06 -9.00
N LYS A 71 -2.28 18.95 -8.17
CA LYS A 71 -0.87 18.90 -8.56
C LYS A 71 -0.46 17.46 -8.93
N PHE A 72 -1.04 16.93 -10.00
CA PHE A 72 -0.90 15.51 -10.34
C PHE A 72 0.52 15.09 -10.72
N ALA A 73 1.28 15.94 -11.43
CA ALA A 73 2.67 15.65 -11.78
C ALA A 73 3.57 15.53 -10.53
N GLU A 74 3.44 16.47 -9.59
CA GLU A 74 4.15 16.44 -8.30
C GLU A 74 3.74 15.19 -7.50
N SER A 75 2.45 14.89 -7.40
CA SER A 75 1.97 13.68 -6.71
C SER A 75 2.52 12.39 -7.31
N SER A 76 2.54 12.28 -8.65
CA SER A 76 3.14 11.16 -9.36
C SER A 76 4.62 11.00 -9.02
N ALA A 77 5.38 12.09 -8.93
CA ALA A 77 6.78 12.04 -8.52
C ALA A 77 6.94 11.51 -7.09
N VAL A 78 6.08 11.93 -6.16
CA VAL A 78 6.09 11.42 -4.77
C VAL A 78 5.76 9.92 -4.72
N TYR A 79 4.79 9.43 -5.50
CA TYR A 79 4.52 7.99 -5.54
C TYR A 79 5.67 7.18 -6.14
N ARG A 80 6.36 7.69 -7.17
CA ARG A 80 7.57 7.05 -7.70
C ARG A 80 8.67 6.98 -6.64
N ALA A 81 8.86 8.06 -5.87
CA ALA A 81 9.81 8.07 -4.76
C ALA A 81 9.42 7.06 -3.66
N ALA A 82 8.12 6.90 -3.36
CA ALA A 82 7.65 5.90 -2.41
C ALA A 82 7.91 4.46 -2.89
N ILE A 83 7.73 4.19 -4.19
CA ILE A 83 8.03 2.88 -4.80
C ILE A 83 9.54 2.60 -4.74
N ALA A 84 10.38 3.55 -5.15
CA ALA A 84 11.84 3.42 -5.08
C ALA A 84 12.32 3.21 -3.62
N LEU A 85 11.69 3.88 -2.66
CA LEU A 85 11.99 3.67 -1.25
C LEU A 85 11.65 2.23 -0.81
N GLN A 86 10.51 1.67 -1.22
CA GLN A 86 10.10 0.31 -0.86
C GLN A 86 11.10 -0.75 -1.33
N GLU A 87 11.77 -0.55 -2.45
CA GLU A 87 12.80 -1.47 -2.96
C GLU A 87 14.02 -1.55 -2.05
N THR A 88 14.27 -0.49 -1.27
CA THR A 88 15.44 -0.38 -0.38
C THR A 88 15.12 -0.65 1.09
N LEU A 89 13.84 -0.61 1.48
CA LEU A 89 13.44 -0.83 2.86
C LEU A 89 13.38 -2.33 3.19
N PRO A 90 13.79 -2.73 4.41
CA PRO A 90 13.50 -4.08 4.89
C PRO A 90 11.98 -4.25 5.06
N PRO A 91 11.45 -5.49 4.94
CA PRO A 91 10.06 -5.79 5.23
C PRO A 91 9.67 -5.28 6.62
N THR A 92 8.50 -4.64 6.73
CA THR A 92 8.02 -4.10 8.00
C THR A 92 6.99 -5.01 8.63
N LYS A 93 6.87 -4.97 9.96
CA LYS A 93 5.91 -5.80 10.71
C LYS A 93 4.46 -5.34 10.55
N GLU A 94 4.26 -4.06 10.21
CA GLU A 94 2.96 -3.41 10.10
C GLU A 94 2.18 -3.86 8.86
N VAL A 95 2.86 -4.16 7.76
CA VAL A 95 2.19 -4.51 6.49
C VAL A 95 3.11 -5.38 5.62
N PRO A 96 2.60 -6.44 4.98
CA PRO A 96 3.38 -7.17 3.98
C PRO A 96 3.82 -6.28 2.82
N THR A 97 5.05 -6.46 2.33
CA THR A 97 5.65 -5.60 1.28
C THR A 97 4.79 -5.57 0.01
N PHE A 98 4.25 -6.72 -0.41
CA PHE A 98 3.40 -6.80 -1.60
C PHE A 98 2.13 -5.95 -1.50
N ALA A 99 1.56 -5.78 -0.30
CA ALA A 99 0.36 -4.96 -0.09
C ALA A 99 0.70 -3.47 -0.14
N ALA A 100 1.80 -3.07 0.51
CA ALA A 100 2.31 -1.70 0.45
C ALA A 100 2.68 -1.29 -0.99
N ALA A 101 3.31 -2.20 -1.74
CA ALA A 101 3.65 -2.02 -3.14
C ALA A 101 2.40 -1.90 -4.02
N ALA A 102 1.42 -2.81 -3.86
CA ALA A 102 0.16 -2.75 -4.62
C ALA A 102 -0.58 -1.43 -4.39
N CYS A 103 -0.63 -0.94 -3.14
CA CYS A 103 -1.22 0.35 -2.81
C CYS A 103 -0.49 1.52 -3.50
N SER A 104 0.83 1.49 -3.55
CA SER A 104 1.66 2.54 -4.15
C SER A 104 1.50 2.58 -5.66
N TRP A 105 1.58 1.43 -6.33
CA TRP A 105 1.37 1.31 -7.77
C TRP A 105 -0.05 1.65 -8.21
N LEU A 106 -1.06 1.22 -7.45
CA LEU A 106 -2.45 1.59 -7.70
C LEU A 106 -2.62 3.11 -7.68
N ASN A 107 -2.11 3.77 -6.64
CA ASN A 107 -2.24 5.21 -6.51
C ASN A 107 -1.42 5.98 -7.54
N LEU A 108 -0.24 5.50 -7.93
CA LEU A 108 0.51 6.05 -9.05
C LEU A 108 -0.32 5.99 -10.35
N ALA A 109 -0.85 4.80 -10.70
CA ALA A 109 -1.62 4.63 -11.93
C ALA A 109 -2.88 5.51 -11.97
N LEU A 110 -3.59 5.63 -10.83
CA LEU A 110 -4.74 6.52 -10.71
C LEU A 110 -4.37 8.01 -10.79
N THR A 111 -3.15 8.37 -10.40
CA THR A 111 -2.64 9.74 -10.51
C THR A 111 -2.24 10.04 -11.95
N GLU A 112 -1.54 9.13 -12.61
CA GLU A 112 -1.16 9.24 -14.03
C GLU A 112 -2.38 9.35 -14.96
N GLN A 113 -3.50 8.71 -14.60
CA GLN A 113 -4.77 8.87 -15.31
C GLN A 113 -5.29 10.33 -15.29
N LYS A 114 -4.87 11.14 -14.32
CA LYS A 114 -5.28 12.55 -14.18
C LYS A 114 -4.27 13.53 -14.77
N THR A 115 -3.00 13.13 -14.89
CA THR A 115 -1.93 13.97 -15.44
C THR A 115 -1.92 14.00 -16.97
N SER A 116 -2.23 12.87 -17.60
CA SER A 116 -1.94 12.66 -19.02
C SER A 116 -3.19 12.77 -19.91
N THR A 117 -3.06 13.48 -21.03
CA THR A 117 -3.99 13.36 -22.17
C THR A 117 -3.93 11.96 -22.80
N CYS A 118 -2.81 11.27 -22.63
CA CYS A 118 -2.58 9.90 -23.09
C CYS A 118 -2.51 8.90 -21.92
N LEU A 119 -3.51 8.03 -21.79
CA LEU A 119 -3.65 7.04 -20.70
C LEU A 119 -2.60 5.90 -20.72
N ASP A 120 -1.52 6.03 -21.47
CA ASP A 120 -0.46 5.03 -21.59
C ASP A 120 0.47 5.02 -20.37
N ALA A 121 0.69 6.16 -19.72
CA ALA A 121 1.44 6.21 -18.45
C ALA A 121 0.70 5.44 -17.34
N ALA A 122 -0.62 5.62 -17.23
CA ALA A 122 -1.45 4.89 -16.28
C ALA A 122 -1.46 3.38 -16.55
N ARG A 123 -1.59 2.98 -17.83
CA ARG A 123 -1.51 1.57 -18.24
C ARG A 123 -0.15 0.96 -17.88
N SER A 124 0.94 1.67 -18.20
CA SER A 124 2.29 1.21 -17.89
C SER A 124 2.47 1.04 -16.38
N ALA A 125 1.99 1.99 -15.56
CA ALA A 125 2.02 1.86 -14.11
C ALA A 125 1.23 0.65 -13.59
N PHE A 126 0.05 0.34 -14.17
CA PHE A 126 -0.68 -0.88 -13.81
C PHE A 126 0.07 -2.16 -14.21
N GLN A 127 0.69 -2.19 -15.39
CA GLN A 127 1.46 -3.33 -15.89
C GLN A 127 2.69 -3.60 -15.02
N GLU A 128 3.51 -2.57 -14.80
CA GLU A 128 4.70 -2.64 -13.97
C GLU A 128 4.34 -3.01 -12.53
N GLY A 129 3.33 -2.35 -11.95
CA GLY A 129 2.86 -2.65 -10.60
C GLY A 129 2.34 -4.07 -10.44
N THR A 130 1.61 -4.59 -11.43
CA THR A 130 1.13 -5.98 -11.41
C THR A 130 2.31 -6.96 -11.43
N ARG A 131 3.29 -6.74 -12.33
CA ARG A 131 4.49 -7.59 -12.42
C ARG A 131 5.31 -7.54 -11.13
N TYR A 132 5.52 -6.35 -10.59
CA TYR A 132 6.28 -6.12 -9.37
C TYR A 132 5.63 -6.81 -8.16
N VAL A 133 4.32 -6.63 -7.98
CA VAL A 133 3.57 -7.28 -6.88
C VAL A 133 3.59 -8.80 -7.02
N GLN A 134 3.43 -9.35 -8.23
CA GLN A 134 3.55 -10.79 -8.45
C GLN A 134 4.96 -11.31 -8.11
N GLY A 135 6.01 -10.55 -8.44
CA GLY A 135 7.39 -10.87 -8.06
C GLY A 135 7.59 -10.90 -6.54
N LEU A 136 7.02 -9.94 -5.82
CA LEU A 136 7.05 -9.93 -4.35
C LEU A 136 6.28 -11.11 -3.75
N ILE A 137 5.09 -11.44 -4.27
CA ILE A 137 4.31 -12.60 -3.84
C ILE A 137 5.12 -13.89 -4.02
N HIS A 138 5.80 -14.04 -5.16
CA HIS A 138 6.66 -15.19 -5.41
C HIS A 138 7.83 -15.24 -4.43
N LYS A 139 8.53 -14.13 -4.23
CA LYS A 139 9.69 -14.05 -3.34
C LYS A 139 9.33 -14.29 -1.87
N GLU A 140 8.23 -13.74 -1.39
CA GLU A 140 7.88 -13.74 0.04
C GLU A 140 7.02 -14.94 0.45
N LEU A 141 6.22 -15.51 -0.47
CA LEU A 141 5.28 -16.58 -0.15
C LEU A 141 5.57 -17.90 -0.91
N ASP A 142 6.59 -17.95 -1.77
CA ASP A 142 6.88 -19.07 -2.69
C ASP A 142 5.65 -19.51 -3.52
N VAL A 143 4.86 -18.50 -3.92
CA VAL A 143 3.60 -18.66 -4.65
C VAL A 143 3.65 -17.83 -5.92
N TRP A 144 3.20 -18.38 -7.05
CA TRP A 144 3.05 -17.62 -8.29
C TRP A 144 1.65 -17.79 -8.86
N ILE A 145 1.29 -16.93 -9.81
CA ILE A 145 0.03 -17.02 -10.53
C ILE A 145 0.36 -17.38 -11.96
N ASP A 146 -0.15 -18.52 -12.42
CA ASP A 146 0.14 -19.04 -13.74
C ASP A 146 -0.65 -18.30 -14.86
N GLY A 147 -0.43 -18.71 -16.11
CA GLY A 147 -1.13 -18.18 -17.28
C GLY A 147 -2.64 -18.42 -17.26
N HIS A 148 -3.12 -19.39 -16.47
CA HIS A 148 -4.53 -19.68 -16.22
C HIS A 148 -5.09 -18.96 -14.99
N HIS A 149 -4.29 -18.07 -14.39
CA HIS A 149 -4.67 -17.25 -13.25
C HIS A 149 -4.89 -18.04 -11.96
N GLN A 150 -4.39 -19.28 -11.93
CA GLN A 150 -4.43 -20.12 -10.76
C GLN A 150 -3.21 -19.85 -9.89
N VAL A 151 -3.43 -19.85 -8.58
CA VAL A 151 -2.38 -19.74 -7.58
C VAL A 151 -1.65 -21.09 -7.52
N ARG A 152 -0.34 -21.06 -7.72
CA ARG A 152 0.56 -22.22 -7.72
C ARG A 152 1.64 -22.04 -6.67
N SER A 153 2.16 -23.15 -6.16
CA SER A 153 3.25 -23.18 -5.19
C SER A 153 4.07 -24.44 -5.36
N ARG A 154 5.32 -24.41 -4.87
CA ARG A 154 6.20 -25.58 -4.90
C ARG A 154 5.84 -26.59 -3.80
N ALA A 155 5.34 -26.11 -2.68
CA ALA A 155 4.87 -26.92 -1.56
C ALA A 155 3.35 -26.85 -1.41
N PRO A 156 2.70 -27.81 -0.74
CA PRO A 156 1.28 -27.70 -0.38
C PRO A 156 1.06 -26.41 0.41
N VAL A 157 0.30 -25.48 -0.16
CA VAL A 157 0.05 -24.19 0.47
C VAL A 157 -1.19 -24.31 1.32
N LEU A 158 -0.98 -24.30 2.65
CA LEU A 158 -2.02 -23.95 3.59
C LEU A 158 -2.40 -22.49 3.36
N GLU A 159 -3.71 -22.24 3.25
CA GLU A 159 -4.22 -20.89 3.02
C GLU A 159 -3.84 -19.98 4.19
N SER A 160 -2.80 -19.17 4.00
CA SER A 160 -2.32 -18.24 5.01
C SER A 160 -3.05 -16.90 4.94
N HIS A 161 -3.05 -16.15 6.05
CA HIS A 161 -3.55 -14.78 6.04
C HIS A 161 -2.85 -13.93 4.96
N ASN A 162 -1.52 -14.00 4.87
CA ASN A 162 -0.74 -13.26 3.89
C ASN A 162 -1.10 -13.61 2.44
N LEU A 163 -1.37 -14.88 2.15
CA LEU A 163 -1.81 -15.27 0.81
C LEU A 163 -3.17 -14.66 0.45
N ARG A 164 -4.13 -14.66 1.39
CA ARG A 164 -5.43 -14.00 1.17
C ARG A 164 -5.27 -12.50 0.95
N VAL A 165 -4.40 -11.84 1.72
CA VAL A 165 -4.07 -10.43 1.54
C VAL A 165 -3.44 -10.18 0.16
N ALA A 166 -2.47 -10.98 -0.24
CA ALA A 166 -1.80 -10.90 -1.53
C ALA A 166 -2.79 -11.02 -2.70
N ARG A 167 -3.64 -12.06 -2.69
CA ARG A 167 -4.69 -12.27 -3.69
C ARG A 167 -5.64 -11.08 -3.79
N ARG A 168 -6.09 -10.56 -2.65
CA ARG A 168 -7.02 -9.42 -2.58
C ARG A 168 -6.43 -8.13 -3.15
N TRP A 169 -5.18 -7.83 -2.82
CA TRP A 169 -4.50 -6.63 -3.32
C TRP A 169 -4.20 -6.70 -4.80
N LEU A 170 -3.74 -7.86 -5.29
CA LEU A 170 -3.52 -8.06 -6.72
C LEU A 170 -4.84 -8.02 -7.51
N ALA A 171 -5.91 -8.66 -7.00
CA ALA A 171 -7.23 -8.56 -7.59
C ALA A 171 -7.72 -7.11 -7.66
N THR A 172 -7.48 -6.32 -6.62
CA THR A 172 -7.85 -4.89 -6.59
C THR A 172 -7.10 -4.09 -7.66
N LEU A 173 -5.80 -4.34 -7.84
CA LEU A 173 -5.00 -3.71 -8.89
C LEU A 173 -5.52 -4.08 -10.29
N LEU A 174 -5.82 -5.36 -10.52
CA LEU A 174 -6.36 -5.86 -11.79
C LEU A 174 -7.75 -5.30 -12.11
N VAL A 175 -8.64 -5.17 -11.11
CA VAL A 175 -9.95 -4.52 -11.27
C VAL A 175 -9.77 -3.06 -11.70
N ALA A 176 -8.91 -2.31 -11.01
CA ALA A 176 -8.67 -0.91 -11.32
C ALA A 176 -8.09 -0.73 -12.73
N TRP A 177 -7.19 -1.62 -13.14
CA TRP A 177 -6.68 -1.65 -14.51
C TRP A 177 -7.79 -2.02 -15.52
N GLY A 178 -8.61 -3.03 -15.24
CA GLY A 178 -9.74 -3.39 -16.10
C GLY A 178 -10.69 -2.22 -16.33
N LEU A 179 -10.99 -1.45 -15.29
CA LEU A 179 -11.81 -0.22 -15.40
C LEU A 179 -11.15 0.86 -16.26
N LEU A 180 -9.82 1.00 -16.23
CA LEU A 180 -9.10 1.88 -17.14
C LEU A 180 -9.27 1.42 -18.60
N GLU A 181 -9.11 0.12 -18.87
CA GLU A 181 -9.25 -0.43 -20.23
C GLU A 181 -10.69 -0.28 -20.75
N THR A 182 -11.72 -0.45 -19.91
CA THR A 182 -13.12 -0.19 -20.28
C THR A 182 -13.32 1.26 -20.70
N LYS A 183 -12.80 2.23 -19.93
CA LYS A 183 -12.89 3.66 -20.26
C LYS A 183 -12.22 4.02 -21.59
N ARG A 184 -11.25 3.20 -22.03
CA ARG A 184 -10.53 3.34 -23.30
C ARG A 184 -11.17 2.58 -24.46
N GLY A 185 -12.27 1.85 -24.23
CA GLY A 185 -12.92 1.02 -25.24
C GLY A 185 -12.28 -0.36 -25.45
N PHE A 186 -11.25 -0.74 -24.69
CA PHE A 186 -10.58 -2.05 -24.81
C PHE A 186 -11.34 -3.14 -24.01
N ARG A 187 -12.59 -3.40 -24.38
CA ARG A 187 -13.50 -4.31 -23.65
C ARG A 187 -12.94 -5.72 -23.45
N ALA A 188 -12.34 -6.32 -24.49
CA ALA A 188 -11.77 -7.66 -24.39
C ALA A 188 -10.64 -7.74 -23.34
N ARG A 189 -9.76 -6.72 -23.28
CA ARG A 189 -8.71 -6.66 -22.25
C ARG A 189 -9.30 -6.48 -20.86
N ALA A 190 -10.30 -5.61 -20.72
CA ALA A 190 -11.00 -5.41 -19.46
C ALA A 190 -11.66 -6.70 -18.95
N GLN A 191 -12.28 -7.49 -19.84
CA GLN A 191 -12.85 -8.80 -19.51
C GLN A 191 -11.81 -9.79 -19.02
N VAL A 192 -10.64 -9.88 -19.68
CA VAL A 192 -9.53 -10.73 -19.22
C VAL A 192 -9.06 -10.31 -17.83
N LEU A 193 -8.84 -9.01 -17.60
CA LEU A 193 -8.42 -8.49 -16.28
C LEU A 193 -9.47 -8.73 -15.19
N ALA A 194 -10.75 -8.62 -15.54
CA ALA A 194 -11.86 -8.90 -14.64
C ALA A 194 -11.93 -10.38 -14.27
N ALA A 195 -11.83 -11.28 -15.25
CA ALA A 195 -11.80 -12.73 -15.02
C ALA A 195 -10.62 -13.12 -14.12
N ARG A 196 -9.44 -12.55 -14.39
CA ARG A 196 -8.24 -12.71 -13.54
C ARG A 196 -8.49 -12.31 -12.09
N ALA A 197 -9.07 -11.13 -11.88
CA ALA A 197 -9.35 -10.64 -10.54
C ALA A 197 -10.40 -11.50 -9.82
N ALA A 198 -11.40 -12.02 -10.54
CA ALA A 198 -12.44 -12.89 -10.01
C ALA A 198 -11.89 -14.24 -9.52
N VAL A 199 -10.93 -14.83 -10.22
CA VAL A 199 -10.24 -16.06 -9.77
C VAL A 199 -9.41 -15.82 -8.51
N LEU A 200 -8.79 -14.64 -8.41
CA LEU A 200 -7.98 -14.29 -7.25
C LEU A 200 -8.82 -13.94 -6.02
N ASP A 201 -9.93 -13.24 -6.17
CA ASP A 201 -10.83 -12.84 -5.09
C ASP A 201 -12.28 -12.92 -5.58
N GLU A 202 -12.98 -13.98 -5.15
CA GLU A 202 -14.37 -14.26 -5.55
C GLU A 202 -15.33 -13.10 -5.21
N SER A 203 -15.02 -12.30 -4.20
CA SER A 203 -15.83 -11.11 -3.86
C SER A 203 -15.84 -10.08 -5.00
N LYS A 204 -14.81 -10.08 -5.86
CA LYS A 204 -14.72 -9.22 -7.05
C LYS A 204 -15.55 -9.73 -8.22
N ALA A 205 -15.78 -11.03 -8.32
CA ALA A 205 -16.61 -11.62 -9.38
C ALA A 205 -18.01 -11.00 -9.41
N LYS A 206 -18.61 -10.82 -8.22
CA LYS A 206 -19.93 -10.20 -8.05
C LYS A 206 -19.94 -8.74 -8.52
N VAL A 207 -18.89 -7.99 -8.20
CA VAL A 207 -18.78 -6.55 -8.56
C VAL A 207 -18.57 -6.37 -10.07
N LEU A 208 -17.84 -7.27 -10.70
CA LEU A 208 -17.49 -7.19 -12.13
C LEU A 208 -18.60 -7.69 -13.06
N GLY A 209 -19.36 -8.71 -12.64
CA GLY A 209 -20.50 -9.23 -13.39
C GLY A 209 -21.57 -8.17 -13.71
N TRP A 210 -21.66 -7.12 -12.88
CA TRP A 210 -22.63 -6.04 -13.04
C TRP A 210 -22.14 -4.90 -13.97
N LYS A 211 -20.83 -4.69 -14.14
CA LYS A 211 -20.29 -3.52 -14.86
C LYS A 211 -19.57 -3.83 -16.17
N VAL A 212 -19.09 -5.06 -16.36
CA VAL A 212 -18.24 -5.42 -17.52
C VAL A 212 -19.00 -6.28 -18.53
N VAL A 213 -20.08 -6.96 -18.12
CA VAL A 213 -20.82 -7.93 -18.95
C VAL A 213 -22.08 -7.32 -19.59
N GLN A 214 -22.64 -6.25 -19.03
CA GLN A 214 -23.89 -5.64 -19.52
C GLN A 214 -23.72 -4.35 -20.35
N GLY A 215 -22.50 -4.03 -20.80
CA GLY A 215 -22.19 -2.82 -21.57
C GLY A 215 -21.67 -3.10 -22.97
#